data_AF-A0A7S0P167-F1
#
_entry.id   AF-A0A7S0P167-F1
#
_cell.length_a   1.000
_cell.length_b   1.000
_cell.length_c   1.000
_cell.angle_alpha   90.00
_cell.angle_beta   90.00
_cell.angle_gamma   90.00
#
_symmetry.space_group_name_H-M   'P 1'
#
loop_
_entity.id
_entity.type
_entity.pdbx_description
1 polymer ?
#
loop_
_entity_poly.entity_id
_entity_poly.type
_entity_poly.pdbx_seq_one_letter_code
_entity_poly.pdbx_strand_id
1 'polypeptide(L)'
;QMCPRARVVYLSATGATQVGDMSYMTRLGLWGNGSHFPNFKAFEAVLSGAAANGAMEMLAVQLKSSGAYIARNLGLRGVDFHLDSTKLTKEQLQLYDKCAALWIDLNAKLQRLASYGVCRHHAGPLTAAQTKFFQQLLLSFKVPS
;
A
#
# COMPACT_ATOMS: atom_id res chain seq x y z
N GLN A 1 -24.54 -9.97 -12.43
CA GLN A 1 -24.82 -11.04 -13.40
C GLN A 1 -23.69 -12.06 -13.32
N MET A 2 -23.94 -13.31 -12.94
CA MET A 2 -22.89 -14.33 -12.88
C MET A 2 -22.60 -14.82 -14.31
N CYS A 3 -21.36 -14.67 -14.76
CA CYS A 3 -20.91 -15.11 -16.09
C CYS A 3 -20.03 -16.37 -15.94
N PRO A 4 -20.61 -17.56 -15.68
CA PRO A 4 -19.84 -18.78 -15.42
C PRO A 4 -18.96 -19.20 -16.61
N ARG A 5 -19.32 -18.80 -17.83
CA ARG A 5 -18.56 -19.08 -19.06
C ARG A 5 -17.63 -17.95 -19.51
N ALA A 6 -17.45 -16.89 -18.72
CA ALA A 6 -16.52 -15.82 -19.06
C ALA A 6 -15.07 -16.33 -19.13
N ARG A 7 -14.36 -15.96 -20.20
CA ARG A 7 -12.94 -16.30 -20.40
C ARG A 7 -12.00 -15.50 -19.50
N VAL A 8 -12.39 -14.26 -19.17
CA VAL A 8 -11.69 -13.39 -18.22
C VAL A 8 -12.69 -13.04 -17.13
N VAL A 9 -12.29 -13.26 -15.88
CA VAL A 9 -13.17 -13.11 -14.71
C VAL A 9 -12.73 -11.96 -13.82
N TYR A 10 -11.42 -11.78 -13.67
CA TYR A 10 -10.82 -10.82 -12.75
C TYR A 10 -9.80 -9.97 -13.48
N LEU A 11 -9.75 -8.67 -13.15
CA LEU A 11 -8.80 -7.72 -13.69
C LEU A 11 -8.40 -6.76 -12.57
N SER A 12 -7.12 -6.72 -12.24
CA SER A 12 -6.58 -5.85 -11.21
C SER A 12 -5.19 -5.39 -11.58
N ALA A 13 -4.90 -4.11 -11.30
CA ALA A 13 -3.57 -3.55 -11.46
C ALA A 13 -2.58 -4.03 -10.38
N THR A 14 -3.09 -4.45 -9.22
CA THR A 14 -2.29 -4.81 -8.02
C THR A 14 -2.82 -6.08 -7.35
N GLY A 15 -3.20 -7.09 -8.15
CA GLY A 15 -3.89 -8.29 -7.63
C GLY A 15 -3.03 -9.27 -6.82
N ALA A 16 -1.72 -9.05 -6.70
CA ALA A 16 -0.79 -9.98 -6.06
C ALA A 16 0.21 -9.26 -5.12
N THR A 17 -0.14 -8.07 -4.61
CA THR A 17 0.72 -7.31 -3.70
C THR A 17 0.59 -7.82 -2.26
N GLN A 18 -0.65 -8.06 -1.80
CA GLN A 18 -0.95 -8.76 -0.57
C GLN A 18 -1.82 -9.99 -0.85
N VAL A 19 -1.78 -10.99 0.03
CA VAL A 19 -2.59 -12.20 -0.11
C VAL A 19 -4.09 -11.86 -0.11
N GLY A 20 -4.49 -10.87 0.70
CA GLY A 20 -5.85 -10.33 0.76
C GLY A 20 -6.38 -9.83 -0.59
N ASP A 21 -5.51 -9.31 -1.45
CA ASP A 21 -5.86 -8.81 -2.78
C ASP A 21 -6.29 -9.94 -3.74
N MET A 22 -6.08 -11.19 -3.36
CA MET A 22 -6.53 -12.35 -4.13
C MET A 22 -7.90 -12.86 -3.70
N SER A 23 -8.48 -12.36 -2.61
CA SER A 23 -9.71 -12.90 -2.00
C SER A 23 -10.89 -13.04 -2.98
N TYR A 24 -11.00 -12.14 -3.97
CA TYR A 24 -12.03 -12.20 -4.99
C TYR A 24 -11.79 -13.26 -6.07
N MET A 25 -10.57 -13.80 -6.20
CA MET A 25 -10.14 -14.74 -7.24
C MET A 25 -10.60 -16.19 -7.01
N THR A 26 -11.83 -16.36 -6.51
CA THR A 26 -12.40 -17.65 -6.06
C THR A 26 -12.50 -18.71 -7.16
N ARG A 27 -12.53 -18.31 -8.44
CA ARG A 27 -12.62 -19.23 -9.58
C ARG A 27 -11.28 -19.79 -10.05
N LEU A 28 -10.15 -19.38 -9.46
CA LEU A 28 -8.82 -19.91 -9.80
C LEU A 28 -8.58 -21.32 -9.24
N GLY A 29 -9.46 -21.82 -8.36
CA GLY A 29 -9.31 -23.15 -7.74
C GLY A 29 -8.22 -23.22 -6.67
N LEU A 30 -7.73 -22.07 -6.20
CA LEU A 30 -6.73 -21.97 -5.14
C LEU A 30 -7.28 -22.37 -3.77
N TRP A 31 -8.58 -22.20 -3.55
CA TRP A 31 -9.30 -22.63 -2.35
C TRP A 31 -10.72 -23.07 -2.71
N GLY A 32 -11.39 -23.75 -1.78
CA GLY A 32 -12.73 -24.28 -1.94
C GLY A 32 -12.75 -25.78 -2.27
N ASN A 33 -13.93 -26.28 -2.64
CA ASN A 33 -14.16 -27.71 -2.83
C ASN A 33 -13.25 -28.29 -3.93
N GLY A 34 -12.51 -29.36 -3.60
CA GLY A 34 -11.56 -30.01 -4.52
C GLY A 34 -10.16 -29.38 -4.56
N SER A 35 -9.86 -28.38 -3.71
CA SER A 35 -8.52 -27.80 -3.58
C SER A 35 -7.86 -28.18 -2.23
N HIS A 36 -6.57 -27.92 -2.09
CA HIS A 36 -5.83 -28.16 -0.84
C HIS A 36 -6.27 -27.25 0.32
N PHE A 37 -6.90 -26.12 0.03
CA PHE A 37 -7.34 -25.14 1.03
C PHE A 37 -8.86 -25.09 1.10
N PRO A 38 -9.50 -25.39 2.24
CA PRO A 38 -10.95 -25.45 2.33
C PRO A 38 -11.64 -24.10 2.10
N ASN A 39 -10.96 -22.99 2.44
CA ASN A 39 -11.47 -21.63 2.26
C ASN A 39 -10.30 -20.63 2.15
N PHE A 40 -10.64 -19.37 1.80
CA PHE A 40 -9.65 -18.31 1.65
C PHE A 40 -8.85 -18.03 2.93
N LYS A 41 -9.47 -18.08 4.12
CA LYS A 41 -8.74 -17.84 5.39
C LYS A 41 -7.65 -18.88 5.64
N ALA A 42 -7.91 -20.15 5.29
CA ALA A 42 -6.92 -21.22 5.40
C ALA A 42 -5.74 -21.01 4.42
N PHE A 43 -6.05 -20.55 3.21
CA PHE A 43 -5.04 -20.17 2.21
C PHE A 43 -4.22 -18.94 2.68
N GLU A 44 -4.91 -17.90 3.16
CA GLU A 44 -4.31 -16.67 3.68
C GLU A 44 -3.39 -16.93 4.88
N ALA A 45 -3.81 -17.79 5.81
CA ALA A 45 -3.00 -18.14 6.98
C ALA A 45 -1.65 -18.76 6.59
N VAL A 46 -1.60 -19.58 5.54
CA VAL A 46 -0.35 -20.20 5.06
C VAL A 46 0.53 -19.19 4.32
N LEU A 47 -0.07 -18.30 3.55
CA LEU A 47 0.66 -17.32 2.73
C LEU A 47 1.00 -16.01 3.45
N SER A 48 0.47 -15.75 4.65
CA SER A 48 0.73 -14.51 5.39
C SER A 48 1.87 -14.60 6.41
N GLY A 49 2.62 -15.71 6.42
CA GLY A 49 3.77 -15.91 7.32
C GLY A 49 5.02 -15.09 6.94
N ALA A 50 6.12 -15.30 7.67
CA ALA A 50 7.40 -14.61 7.43
C ALA A 50 7.96 -14.79 6.01
N ALA A 51 7.52 -15.81 5.27
CA ALA A 51 7.89 -16.09 3.89
C ALA A 51 6.83 -15.63 2.85
N ALA A 52 5.88 -14.79 3.25
CA ALA A 52 4.73 -14.38 2.43
C ALA A 52 5.13 -13.90 1.04
N ASN A 53 6.13 -13.03 0.94
CA ASN A 53 6.54 -12.44 -0.33
C ASN A 53 7.09 -13.48 -1.31
N GLY A 54 7.94 -14.40 -0.85
CA GLY A 54 8.52 -15.45 -1.71
C GLY A 54 7.49 -16.52 -2.10
N ALA A 55 6.59 -16.87 -1.18
CA ALA A 55 5.50 -17.80 -1.46
C ALA A 55 4.49 -17.20 -2.46
N MET A 56 4.18 -15.91 -2.34
CA MET A 56 3.35 -15.16 -3.28
C MET A 56 3.99 -15.04 -4.65
N GLU A 57 5.30 -14.81 -4.73
CA GLU A 57 6.03 -14.78 -5.99
C GLU A 57 5.98 -16.14 -6.70
N MET A 58 6.24 -17.22 -5.98
CA MET A 58 6.17 -18.57 -6.55
C MET A 58 4.74 -18.92 -7.01
N LEU A 59 3.73 -18.51 -6.24
CA LEU A 59 2.33 -18.66 -6.61
C LEU A 59 1.99 -17.87 -7.89
N ALA A 60 2.44 -16.62 -8.00
CA ALA A 60 2.25 -15.81 -9.20
C ALA A 60 2.94 -16.44 -10.43
N VAL A 61 4.14 -17.00 -10.25
CA VAL A 61 4.85 -17.74 -11.31
C VAL A 61 4.06 -18.97 -11.74
N GLN A 62 3.54 -19.76 -10.79
CA GLN A 62 2.72 -20.93 -11.10
C GLN A 62 1.42 -20.56 -11.83
N LEU A 63 0.71 -19.53 -11.36
CA LEU A 63 -0.50 -19.04 -12.01
C LEU A 63 -0.23 -18.53 -13.43
N LYS A 64 0.93 -17.90 -13.65
CA LYS A 64 1.36 -17.46 -14.98
C LYS A 64 1.69 -18.64 -15.88
N SER A 65 2.41 -19.63 -15.36
CA SER A 65 2.78 -20.85 -16.09
C SER A 65 1.57 -21.68 -16.50
N SER A 66 0.56 -21.80 -15.63
CA SER A 66 -0.68 -22.52 -15.93
C SER A 66 -1.64 -21.77 -16.87
N GLY A 67 -1.33 -20.51 -17.20
CA GLY A 67 -2.21 -19.63 -18.00
C GLY A 67 -3.43 -19.09 -17.23
N ALA A 68 -3.54 -19.37 -15.92
CA ALA A 68 -4.60 -18.87 -15.07
C ALA A 68 -4.44 -17.37 -14.71
N TYR A 69 -3.22 -16.84 -14.87
CA TYR A 69 -2.89 -15.44 -14.65
C TYR A 69 -2.09 -14.86 -15.81
N ILE A 70 -2.49 -13.68 -16.27
CA ILE A 70 -1.78 -12.92 -17.31
C ILE A 70 -1.47 -11.53 -16.75
N ALA A 71 -0.18 -11.25 -16.57
CA ALA A 71 0.31 -9.90 -16.34
C ALA A 71 0.91 -9.35 -17.64
N ARG A 72 0.15 -8.49 -18.32
CA ARG A 72 0.70 -7.70 -19.44
C ARG A 72 1.11 -6.34 -18.91
N ASN A 73 2.32 -5.91 -19.28
CA ASN A 73 2.70 -4.53 -19.06
C ASN A 73 1.88 -3.65 -20.01
N LEU A 74 1.29 -2.57 -19.48
CA LEU A 74 0.64 -1.57 -20.32
C LEU A 74 1.75 -0.80 -21.05
N GLY A 75 1.76 -0.88 -22.37
CA GLY A 75 2.64 -0.03 -23.17
C GLY A 75 2.18 1.42 -23.03
N LEU A 76 3.09 2.31 -22.66
CA LEU A 76 2.81 3.75 -22.55
C LEU A 76 2.85 4.46 -23.91
N ARG A 77 2.70 3.73 -25.02
CA ARG A 77 2.75 4.31 -26.37
C ARG A 77 1.54 5.20 -26.58
N GLY A 78 1.76 6.52 -26.69
CA GLY A 78 0.69 7.52 -26.79
C GLY A 78 0.13 7.97 -25.44
N VAL A 79 0.78 7.63 -24.32
CA VAL A 79 0.48 8.23 -23.01
C VAL A 79 1.33 9.47 -22.84
N ASP A 80 0.67 10.63 -22.79
CA ASP A 80 1.32 11.89 -22.45
C ASP A 80 1.18 12.15 -20.94
N PHE A 81 2.31 12.46 -20.31
CA PHE A 81 2.35 12.83 -18.90
C PHE A 81 2.41 14.35 -18.80
N HIS A 82 1.43 14.93 -18.12
CA HIS A 82 1.46 16.35 -17.77
C HIS A 82 1.68 16.49 -16.27
N LEU A 83 2.79 17.12 -15.90
CA LEU A 83 3.04 17.54 -14.54
C LEU A 83 2.34 18.88 -14.32
N ASP A 84 1.22 18.86 -13.60
CA ASP A 84 0.58 20.08 -13.14
C ASP A 84 1.11 20.45 -11.75
N SER A 85 1.67 21.65 -11.64
CA SER A 85 2.21 22.18 -10.39
C SER A 85 1.21 23.14 -9.77
N THR A 86 0.44 22.64 -8.81
CA THR A 86 -0.48 23.47 -8.04
C THR A 86 0.29 24.26 -6.99
N LYS A 87 0.25 25.60 -7.07
CA LYS A 87 0.79 26.47 -6.02
C LYS A 87 -0.08 26.38 -4.78
N LEU A 88 0.53 26.27 -3.61
CA LEU A 88 -0.17 26.34 -2.33
C LEU A 88 -0.80 27.71 -2.14
N THR A 89 -2.00 27.75 -1.54
CA THR A 89 -2.61 29.02 -1.11
C THR A 89 -1.84 29.62 0.05
N LYS A 90 -2.08 30.91 0.33
CA LYS A 90 -1.46 31.58 1.49
C LYS A 90 -1.88 30.91 2.80
N GLU A 91 -3.12 30.44 2.94
CA GLU A 91 -3.57 29.74 4.14
C GLU A 91 -2.85 28.39 4.30
N GLN A 92 -2.70 27.63 3.21
CA GLN A 92 -2.00 26.34 3.21
C GLN A 92 -0.52 26.50 3.59
N LEU A 93 0.14 27.55 3.08
CA LEU A 93 1.52 27.86 3.44
C LEU A 93 1.65 28.19 4.93
N GLN A 94 0.77 29.05 5.46
CA GLN A 94 0.76 29.37 6.89
C GLN A 94 0.51 28.15 7.77
N LEU A 95 -0.38 27.25 7.35
CA LEU A 95 -0.62 25.99 8.06
C LEU A 95 0.62 25.10 8.04
N TYR A 96 1.26 24.96 6.88
CA TYR A 96 2.51 24.21 6.73
C TYR A 96 3.60 24.73 7.67
N ASP A 97 3.81 26.04 7.71
CA ASP A 97 4.82 26.68 8.57
C ASP A 97 4.51 26.46 10.06
N LYS A 98 3.24 26.56 10.47
CA LYS A 98 2.80 26.27 11.84
C LYS A 98 3.07 24.81 12.21
N CYS A 99 2.79 23.88 11.30
CA CYS A 99 3.09 22.47 11.51
C CYS A 99 4.60 22.21 11.62
N ALA A 100 5.42 22.86 10.78
CA ALA A 100 6.87 22.75 10.84
C ALA A 100 7.41 23.26 12.18
N ALA A 101 6.94 24.43 12.65
CA ALA A 101 7.30 24.96 13.95
C ALA A 101 6.93 24.00 15.10
N LEU A 102 5.75 23.38 15.03
CA LEU A 102 5.29 22.38 16.01
C LEU A 102 6.24 21.17 16.07
N TRP A 103 6.65 20.63 14.91
CA TRP A 103 7.57 19.49 14.87
C TRP A 103 8.96 19.82 15.43
N ILE A 104 9.45 21.05 15.19
CA ILE A 104 10.72 21.52 15.75
C ILE A 104 10.64 21.61 17.29
N ASP A 105 9.58 22.24 17.81
CA ASP A 105 9.37 22.38 19.26
C ASP A 105 9.18 21.01 19.93
N LEU A 106 8.39 20.12 19.31
CA LEU A 106 8.20 18.75 19.79
C LEU A 106 9.53 17.99 19.88
N ASN A 107 10.35 18.07 18.84
CA ASN A 107 11.66 17.41 18.82
C ASN A 107 12.57 17.96 19.93
N ALA A 108 12.63 19.28 20.10
CA ALA A 108 13.42 19.91 21.15
C ALA A 108 12.96 19.49 22.56
N LYS A 109 11.65 19.44 22.80
CA LYS A 109 11.08 18.97 24.08
C LYS A 109 11.38 17.50 24.34
N LEU A 110 11.26 16.64 23.33
CA LEU A 110 11.60 15.21 23.44
C LEU A 110 13.08 15.00 23.73
N GLN A 111 13.97 15.77 23.11
CA GLN A 111 15.41 15.74 23.41
C GLN A 111 15.71 16.16 24.85
N ARG A 112 15.05 17.22 25.34
CA ARG A 112 15.16 17.65 26.75
C ARG A 112 14.67 16.57 27.71
N LEU A 113 13.47 16.02 27.50
CA LEU A 113 12.94 14.95 28.35
C LEU A 113 13.84 13.70 28.36
N ALA A 114 14.47 13.39 27.24
CA ALA A 114 15.44 12.31 27.17
C ALA A 114 16.73 12.61 27.96
N SER A 115 17.19 13.87 27.98
CA SER A 115 18.33 14.28 28.81
C SER A 115 18.06 14.16 30.32
N TYR A 116 16.79 14.31 30.73
CA TYR A 116 16.35 14.09 32.12
C TYR A 116 16.06 12.62 32.45
N GLY A 117 16.23 11.69 31.49
CA GLY A 117 15.95 10.26 31.69
C GLY A 117 14.46 9.90 31.74
N VAL A 118 13.56 10.83 31.41
CA VAL A 118 12.10 10.62 31.47
C VAL A 118 11.61 9.75 30.31
N CYS A 119 12.25 9.86 29.13
CA CYS A 119 11.91 9.06 27.97
C CYS A 119 13.15 8.71 27.14
N ARG A 120 13.03 7.72 26.25
CA ARG A 120 14.07 7.45 25.25
C ARG A 120 13.82 8.29 24.01
N HIS A 121 14.81 9.07 23.58
CA HIS A 121 14.73 9.79 22.32
C HIS A 121 14.91 8.81 21.15
N HIS A 122 13.80 8.40 20.54
CA HIS A 122 13.79 7.51 19.39
C HIS A 122 13.73 8.32 18.09
N ALA A 123 14.89 8.76 17.61
CA ALA A 123 14.99 9.58 16.40
C ALA A 123 14.37 8.91 15.17
N GLY A 124 14.57 7.61 14.97
CA GLY A 124 14.03 6.87 13.81
C GLY A 124 12.49 6.90 13.72
N PRO A 125 11.77 6.42 14.74
CA PRO A 125 10.31 6.50 14.80
C PRO A 125 9.76 7.93 14.68
N LEU A 126 10.43 8.92 15.28
CA LEU A 126 10.02 10.31 15.21
C LEU A 126 10.11 10.86 13.78
N THR A 127 11.24 10.63 13.10
CA THR A 127 11.42 11.02 11.69
C THR A 127 10.44 10.30 10.77
N ALA A 128 10.14 9.03 11.04
CA ALA A 128 9.13 8.28 10.29
C ALA A 128 7.72 8.87 10.46
N ALA A 129 7.36 9.26 11.69
CA ALA A 129 6.09 9.92 11.98
C ALA A 129 6.00 11.31 11.32
N GLN A 130 7.07 12.09 11.37
CA GLN A 130 7.16 13.41 10.72
C GLN A 130 6.95 13.29 9.21
N THR A 131 7.67 12.38 8.54
CA THR A 131 7.52 12.17 7.09
C THR A 131 6.10 11.78 6.71
N LYS A 132 5.48 10.84 7.45
CA LYS A 132 4.09 10.44 7.21
C LYS A 132 3.11 11.60 7.41
N PHE A 133 3.30 12.40 8.46
CA PHE A 133 2.46 13.57 8.73
C PHE A 133 2.48 14.56 7.56
N PHE A 134 3.66 14.96 7.09
CA PHE A 134 3.76 15.93 5.99
C PHE A 134 3.27 15.37 4.66
N GLN A 135 3.45 14.07 4.41
CA GLN A 135 2.85 13.43 3.24
C GLN A 135 1.32 13.53 3.26
N GLN A 136 0.68 13.23 4.39
CA GLN A 136 -0.77 13.34 4.53
C GLN A 136 -1.27 14.80 4.45
N LEU A 137 -0.52 15.74 5.02
CA LEU A 137 -0.84 17.17 4.95
C LEU A 137 -0.78 17.69 3.50
N LEU A 138 0.24 17.33 2.73
CA LEU A 138 0.34 17.74 1.33
C LEU A 138 -0.70 17.04 0.45
N LEU A 139 -1.05 15.79 0.77
CA LEU A 139 -2.14 15.09 0.08
C LEU A 139 -3.49 15.76 0.34
N SER A 140 -3.76 16.24 1.56
CA SER A 140 -5.01 16.95 1.84
C SER A 140 -5.11 18.29 1.12
N PHE A 141 -3.98 18.97 0.86
CA PHE A 141 -3.94 20.18 0.04
C PHE A 141 -4.25 19.92 -1.44
N LYS A 142 -3.98 18.70 -1.93
CA LYS A 142 -4.16 18.31 -3.33
C LYS A 142 -5.61 17.94 -3.66
N VAL A 143 -6.40 17.48 -2.69
CA VAL A 143 -7.80 17.11 -2.90
C VAL A 143 -8.65 18.39 -2.83
N PRO A 144 -9.30 18.83 -3.93
CA PRO A 144 -10.24 19.95 -3.85
C PRO A 144 -11.39 19.54 -2.92
N SER A 145 -11.66 20.37 -1.91
CA SER A 145 -12.82 20.23 -1.02
C SER A 145 -14.11 20.64 -1.71
#